data_AF-A0A1R1I2J2-F1
#
_entry.id   AF-A0A1R1I2J2-F1
#
_cell.length_a   1.000
_cell.length_b   1.000
_cell.length_c   1.000
_cell.angle_alpha   90.00
_cell.angle_beta   90.00
_cell.angle_gamma   90.00
#
_symmetry.space_group_name_H-M   'P 1'
#
loop_
_entity.id
_entity.type
_entity.pdbx_description
1 polymer ?
#
loop_
_entity_poly.entity_id
_entity_poly.type
_entity_poly.pdbx_seq_one_letter_code
_entity_poly.pdbx_strand_id
1 'polypeptide(L)'
;MAGDPYQELGVSKGASADEIKKAFRKLAKELHPDKNPGDKAAEERFKRITAAFDLLGDAEKRAKYDRGEIDADGREQFRGFGGGAQGGRPGGG
;
A
#
# COMPACT_ATOMS: atom_id res chain seq x y z
N MET A 1 -5.16 14.38 0.75
CA MET A 1 -5.53 13.54 1.91
C MET A 1 -5.01 12.14 1.66
N ALA A 2 -4.12 11.62 2.51
CA ALA A 2 -3.82 10.19 2.53
C ALA A 2 -5.10 9.48 3.00
N GLY A 3 -5.84 8.87 2.06
CA GLY A 3 -7.09 8.18 2.37
C GLY A 3 -6.80 6.95 3.21
N ASP A 4 -7.59 6.73 4.27
CA ASP A 4 -7.47 5.55 5.11
C ASP A 4 -7.51 4.28 4.23
N PRO A 5 -6.52 3.37 4.33
CA PRO A 5 -6.48 2.13 3.54
C PRO A 5 -7.72 1.24 3.78
N TYR A 6 -8.30 1.33 4.97
CA TYR A 6 -9.57 0.67 5.29
C TYR A 6 -10.74 1.20 4.45
N GLN A 7 -10.79 2.51 4.20
CA GLN A 7 -11.84 3.13 3.39
C GLN A 7 -11.66 2.78 1.90
N GLU A 8 -10.42 2.72 1.41
CA GLU A 8 -10.14 2.31 0.02
C GLU A 8 -10.61 0.87 -0.26
N LEU A 9 -10.47 -0.03 0.71
CA LEU A 9 -10.99 -1.40 0.63
C LEU A 9 -12.47 -1.51 0.98
N GLY A 10 -13.10 -0.43 1.46
CA GLY A 10 -14.50 -0.44 1.90
C GLY A 10 -14.73 -1.30 3.15
N VAL A 11 -13.72 -1.46 4.00
CA VAL A 11 -13.78 -2.27 5.22
C VAL A 11 -13.69 -1.39 6.47
N SER A 12 -14.15 -1.92 7.59
CA SER A 12 -14.00 -1.24 8.89
C SER A 12 -12.57 -1.34 9.42
N LYS A 13 -12.14 -0.38 10.26
CA LYS A 13 -10.83 -0.43 10.94
C LYS A 13 -10.65 -1.67 11.83
N GLY A 14 -11.75 -2.27 12.29
CA GLY A 14 -11.77 -3.54 13.03
C GLY A 14 -11.87 -4.80 12.16
N ALA A 15 -11.84 -4.67 10.83
CA ALA A 15 -11.98 -5.83 9.95
C ALA A 15 -10.85 -6.84 10.15
N SER A 16 -11.21 -8.11 10.05
CA SER A 16 -10.27 -9.22 10.12
C SER A 16 -9.46 -9.32 8.82
N ALA A 17 -8.27 -9.91 8.88
CA ALA A 17 -7.43 -10.13 7.69
C ALA A 17 -8.18 -10.88 6.58
N ASP A 18 -9.08 -11.81 6.95
CA ASP A 18 -9.92 -12.54 6.02
C ASP A 18 -10.93 -11.63 5.28
N GLU A 19 -11.54 -10.68 5.98
CA GLU A 19 -12.46 -9.69 5.39
C GLU A 19 -11.73 -8.74 4.44
N ILE A 20 -10.57 -8.24 4.87
CA ILE A 20 -9.67 -7.40 4.06
C ILE A 20 -9.30 -8.14 2.76
N LYS A 21 -8.90 -9.41 2.86
CA LYS A 21 -8.55 -10.25 1.71
C LYS A 21 -9.73 -10.53 0.80
N LYS A 22 -10.93 -10.74 1.35
CA LYS A 22 -12.16 -10.96 0.59
C LYS A 22 -12.59 -9.71 -0.16
N ALA A 23 -12.55 -8.54 0.49
CA ALA A 23 -12.86 -7.26 -0.12
C ALA A 23 -11.88 -6.92 -1.25
N PHE A 24 -10.57 -7.05 -1.00
CA PHE A 24 -9.54 -6.87 -2.01
C PHE A 24 -9.76 -7.77 -3.23
N ARG A 25 -9.98 -9.08 -3.02
CA ARG A 25 -10.22 -10.03 -4.12
C ARG A 25 -11.44 -9.69 -4.96
N LYS A 26 -12.48 -9.13 -4.34
CA LYS A 26 -13.69 -8.68 -5.05
C LYS A 26 -13.38 -7.46 -5.92
N LEU A 27 -12.83 -6.40 -5.30
CA LEU A 27 -12.48 -5.16 -5.99
C LEU A 27 -11.42 -5.37 -7.07
N ALA A 28 -10.42 -6.21 -6.83
CA ALA A 28 -9.37 -6.54 -7.79
C ALA A 28 -9.92 -7.21 -9.06
N LYS A 29 -10.97 -8.03 -8.93
CA LYS A 29 -11.66 -8.63 -10.09
C LYS A 29 -12.56 -7.64 -10.82
N GLU A 30 -13.16 -6.69 -10.09
CA GLU A 30 -14.01 -5.64 -10.66
C GLU A 30 -13.19 -4.57 -11.38
N LEU A 31 -12.02 -4.23 -10.85
CA LEU A 31 -11.12 -3.20 -11.38
C LEU A 31 -9.97 -3.79 -12.22
N HIS A 32 -10.03 -5.08 -12.54
CA HIS A 32 -8.96 -5.76 -13.26
C HIS A 32 -8.74 -5.12 -14.65
N PRO A 33 -7.49 -4.86 -15.09
CA PRO A 33 -7.22 -4.22 -16.38
C PRO A 33 -7.68 -5.07 -17.57
N ASP A 34 -7.74 -6.40 -17.43
CA ASP A 34 -8.30 -7.31 -18.45
C ASP A 34 -9.80 -7.05 -18.69
N LYS A 35 -10.55 -6.69 -17.64
CA LYS A 35 -11.98 -6.38 -17.73
C LYS A 35 -12.27 -4.92 -18.03
N ASN A 36 -11.35 -4.04 -17.66
CA ASN A 36 -11.46 -2.59 -17.86
C ASN A 36 -10.25 -2.06 -18.65
N PRO A 37 -10.04 -2.53 -19.89
CA PRO A 37 -8.91 -2.09 -20.69
C PRO A 37 -9.03 -0.60 -20.99
N GLY A 38 -8.01 0.18 -20.61
CA GLY A 38 -7.95 1.62 -20.86
C GLY A 38 -8.70 2.50 -19.86
N ASP A 39 -9.28 1.92 -18.79
CA ASP A 39 -9.95 2.69 -17.75
C ASP A 39 -8.94 3.17 -16.69
N LYS A 40 -8.49 4.42 -16.83
CA LYS A 40 -7.54 5.05 -15.90
C LYS A 40 -8.06 5.13 -14.47
N ALA A 41 -9.38 5.26 -14.27
CA ALA A 41 -9.97 5.32 -12.95
C ALA A 41 -9.94 3.94 -12.27
N ALA A 42 -10.17 2.87 -13.02
CA ALA A 42 -10.00 1.50 -12.55
C ALA A 42 -8.55 1.21 -12.19
N GLU A 43 -7.58 1.63 -13.02
CA GLU A 43 -6.16 1.50 -12.71
C GLU A 43 -5.75 2.27 -11.45
N GLU A 44 -6.20 3.51 -11.29
CA GLU A 44 -5.94 4.30 -10.08
C GLU A 44 -6.53 3.64 -8.84
N ARG A 45 -7.80 3.22 -8.89
CA ARG A 45 -8.42 2.49 -7.77
C ARG A 45 -7.70 1.18 -7.51
N PHE A 46 -7.31 0.44 -8.53
CA PHE A 46 -6.58 -0.82 -8.40
C PHE A 46 -5.26 -0.63 -7.64
N LYS A 47 -4.51 0.43 -7.97
CA LYS A 47 -3.29 0.79 -7.24
C LYS A 47 -3.57 1.09 -5.77
N ARG A 48 -4.63 1.86 -5.48
CA ARG A 48 -5.00 2.22 -4.09
C ARG A 48 -5.44 1.01 -3.27
N ILE A 49 -6.30 0.14 -3.80
CA ILE A 49 -6.72 -1.08 -3.09
C ILE A 49 -5.55 -2.05 -2.90
N THR A 50 -4.59 -2.08 -3.83
CA THR A 50 -3.42 -2.95 -3.74
C THR A 50 -2.48 -2.46 -2.65
N ALA A 51 -2.20 -1.15 -2.60
CA ALA A 51 -1.44 -0.54 -1.51
C ALA A 51 -2.11 -0.77 -0.14
N ALA A 52 -3.43 -0.55 -0.06
CA ALA A 52 -4.19 -0.80 1.15
C ALA A 52 -4.15 -2.27 1.60
N PHE A 53 -4.26 -3.22 0.66
CA PHE A 53 -4.19 -4.65 0.96
C PHE A 53 -2.79 -5.09 1.36
N ASP A 54 -1.73 -4.57 0.71
CA ASP A 54 -0.34 -4.86 1.09
C ASP A 54 -0.06 -4.42 2.54
N LEU A 55 -0.64 -3.30 2.94
CA LEU A 55 -0.50 -2.74 4.28
C LEU A 55 -1.33 -3.47 5.34
N LEU A 56 -2.63 -3.69 5.07
CA LEU A 56 -3.59 -4.21 6.03
C LEU A 56 -3.69 -5.74 6.05
N GLY A 57 -3.31 -6.38 4.94
CA GLY A 57 -3.32 -7.82 4.78
C GLY A 57 -2.20 -8.52 5.57
N ASP A 58 -1.15 -7.79 5.93
CA ASP A 58 -0.06 -8.27 6.75
C ASP A 58 -0.11 -7.68 8.17
N ALA A 59 -0.05 -8.55 9.17
CA ALA A 59 -0.18 -8.13 10.56
C ALA A 59 0.99 -7.26 11.04
N GLU A 60 2.21 -7.50 10.53
CA GLU A 60 3.39 -6.71 10.87
C GLU A 60 3.31 -5.33 10.23
N LYS A 61 2.98 -5.24 8.93
CA LYS A 61 2.78 -3.96 8.24
C LYS A 61 1.64 -3.16 8.86
N ARG A 62 0.51 -3.79 9.17
CA ARG A 62 -0.60 -3.13 9.86
C ARG A 62 -0.16 -2.55 11.20
N ALA A 63 0.60 -3.31 12.00
CA ALA A 63 1.12 -2.82 13.27
C ALA A 63 2.11 -1.65 13.07
N LYS A 64 3.00 -1.73 12.08
CA LYS A 64 3.91 -0.64 11.73
C LYS A 64 3.15 0.63 11.30
N TYR A 65 2.09 0.50 10.51
CA TYR A 65 1.24 1.63 10.09
C TYR A 65 0.52 2.27 11.27
N ASP A 66 -0.05 1.45 12.15
CA ASP A 66 -0.72 1.91 13.37
C ASP A 66 0.25 2.65 14.31
N ARG A 67 1.53 2.22 14.34
CA ARG A 67 2.63 2.90 15.02
C ARG A 67 3.19 4.12 14.28
N GLY A 68 2.76 4.37 13.03
CA GLY A 68 3.27 5.46 12.20
C GLY A 68 4.69 5.25 11.64
N GLU A 69 5.18 4.01 11.59
CA GLU A 69 6.49 3.66 11.04
C GLU A 69 6.48 3.57 9.51
N ILE A 70 5.32 3.30 8.90
CA ILE A 70 5.15 3.19 7.45
C ILE A 70 3.94 3.99 6.99
N ASP A 71 4.01 4.50 5.75
CA ASP A 71 2.93 5.25 5.12
C ASP A 71 1.77 4.36 4.65
N ALA A 72 0.66 4.99 4.26
CA ALA A 72 -0.50 4.33 3.64
C ALA A 72 -0.17 3.57 2.33
N ASP A 73 1.02 3.79 1.75
CA ASP A 73 1.55 3.06 0.58
C ASP A 73 2.42 1.86 0.96
N GLY A 74 2.54 1.53 2.26
CA GLY A 74 3.43 0.47 2.75
C GLY A 74 4.92 0.80 2.62
N ARG A 75 5.25 2.02 2.18
CA ARG A 75 6.61 2.54 2.15
C ARG A 75 7.04 2.85 3.57
N GLU A 76 8.18 2.31 3.96
CA GLU A 76 8.80 2.69 5.22
C GLU A 76 9.06 4.19 5.18
N GLN A 77 8.45 4.93 6.12
CA GLN A 77 8.88 6.29 6.38
C GLN A 77 10.27 6.13 6.99
N PHE A 78 11.30 6.15 6.15
CA PHE A 78 12.68 6.09 6.61
C PHE A 78 13.00 7.39 7.35
N ARG A 79 12.49 7.51 8.58
CA ARG A 79 12.78 8.57 9.53
C ARG A 79 13.83 8.01 10.50
N GLY A 80 15.05 7.85 9.97
CA GLY A 80 16.29 7.89 10.74
C GLY A 80 16.83 6.56 11.30
N PHE A 81 17.51 5.77 10.46
CA PHE A 81 18.83 5.20 10.79
C PHE A 81 19.54 4.73 9.52
N GLY A 82 20.21 5.64 8.80
CA GLY A 82 20.94 5.30 7.57
C GLY A 82 21.40 6.50 6.75
N GLY A 83 22.02 7.49 7.40
CA GLY A 83 22.97 8.32 6.69
C GLY A 83 24.20 7.46 6.39
N GLY A 84 24.40 7.08 5.12
CA GLY A 84 25.66 6.47 4.67
C GLY A 84 25.48 5.33 3.65
N ALA A 85 26.20 5.45 2.53
CA ALA A 85 26.28 4.55 1.36
C ALA A 85 25.08 4.67 0.40
N GLN A 86 25.14 5.39 -0.72
CA GLN A 86 26.16 5.30 -1.76
C GLN A 86 26.28 6.62 -2.55
N GLY A 87 26.65 7.71 -1.86
CA GLY A 87 27.16 8.93 -2.48
C GLY A 87 28.68 8.94 -2.37
N GLY A 88 29.39 8.43 -3.38
CA GLY A 88 30.86 8.35 -3.32
C GLY A 88 31.48 7.67 -4.52
N ARG A 89 31.38 8.28 -5.70
CA ARG A 89 32.40 8.14 -6.74
C ARG A 89 33.41 9.28 -6.53
N PRO A 90 34.59 9.05 -5.95
CA PRO A 90 35.71 9.94 -6.19
C PRO A 90 36.34 9.55 -7.53
N GLY A 91 36.43 10.51 -8.45
CA GLY A 91 37.12 10.34 -9.71
C GLY A 91 38.65 10.45 -9.59
N GLY A 92 39.31 10.16 -10.72
CA GLY A 92 40.56 10.80 -11.13
C GLY A 92 41.86 10.20 -10.58
N GLY A 93 42.59 9.54 -11.46
CA GLY A 93 43.97 9.07 -11.29
C GLY A 93 44.37 8.20 -12.46
#